data_AF-A0A3A9HZX5-F1
#
_entry.id   AF-A0A3A9HZX5-F1
#
_cell.length_a   1.000
_cell.length_b   1.000
_cell.length_c   1.000
_cell.angle_alpha   90.00
_cell.angle_beta   90.00
_cell.angle_gamma   90.00
#
_symmetry.space_group_name_H-M   'P 1'
#
loop_
_entity.id
_entity.type
_entity.pdbx_description
1 polymer ?
#
loop_
_entity_poly.entity_id
_entity_poly.type
_entity_poly.pdbx_seq_one_letter_code
_entity_poly.pdbx_strand_id
1 'polypeptide(L)'
;MKKLITAMWLIWLCVPAWARPEEIFRLEIPAAAGGMARAVRPNGQTKDLGKVLRVPTATRYPGYTASAWAEPGTVAATAVNAIHLTVSVENEKGRIVSLVPAETIAPAAGASAAFVIDCPAGAGLFGGWAPVVGDRARVRRADGTLRELTAAQLPEPGETLVVSVTEDLDGPYMFDFENRAGGEVRAYWRGGGKAIASVERPFRGVGRFGGSKFQRRSALRANHCGVICVSTSDVGDIGGFQIIPYEHSFSPEMKSAWEKTQWMIVRSLDGEKMTARAPLFKGVFTPGAQALEKLWDFWSTYGRRSLVMCRVDGGEWRRFNAAAGKDDHAFDHITHLRIYAPFTREPGRKTHLGDFR
;
A
#
# COMPACT_ATOMS: atom_id res chain seq x y z
N MET A 1 63.70 27.28 3.21
CA MET A 1 63.17 26.42 4.29
C MET A 1 61.75 26.84 4.64
N LYS A 2 60.75 26.04 4.27
CA LYS A 2 59.53 25.73 5.04
C LYS A 2 58.67 24.82 4.17
N LYS A 3 58.62 23.54 4.56
CA LYS A 3 57.80 22.49 3.96
C LYS A 3 56.33 22.78 4.29
N LEU A 4 55.45 22.85 3.28
CA LEU A 4 54.01 22.73 3.50
C LEU A 4 53.67 21.24 3.34
N ILE A 5 53.29 20.61 4.44
CA ILE A 5 52.78 19.24 4.48
C ILE A 5 51.29 19.33 4.15
N THR A 6 50.89 18.83 2.99
CA THR A 6 49.49 18.68 2.61
C THR A 6 48.93 17.46 3.35
N ALA A 7 48.16 17.69 4.41
CA ALA A 7 47.40 16.64 5.08
C ALA A 7 46.12 16.35 4.27
N MET A 8 46.12 15.24 3.54
CA MET A 8 44.96 14.73 2.81
C MET A 8 44.07 13.98 3.80
N TRP A 9 43.02 14.63 4.30
CA TRP A 9 41.97 13.98 5.07
C TRP A 9 41.12 13.12 4.14
N LEU A 10 41.32 11.79 4.17
CA LEU A 10 40.34 10.85 3.65
C LEU A 10 39.11 10.89 4.56
N ILE A 11 38.11 11.71 4.18
CA ILE A 11 36.76 11.57 4.71
C ILE A 11 36.17 10.33 4.05
N TRP A 12 36.24 9.19 4.74
CA TRP A 12 35.32 8.07 4.51
C TRP A 12 33.93 8.60 4.84
N LEU A 13 33.23 9.12 3.83
CA LEU A 13 31.79 9.29 3.88
C LEU A 13 31.21 7.87 3.97
N CYS A 14 31.03 7.39 5.20
CA CYS A 14 30.09 6.34 5.51
C CYS A 14 28.71 6.85 5.07
N VAL A 15 28.38 6.66 3.79
CA VAL A 15 27.00 6.68 3.35
C VAL A 15 26.35 5.57 4.16
N PRO A 16 25.40 5.87 5.08
CA PRO A 16 24.67 4.81 5.73
C PRO A 16 24.12 3.92 4.62
N ALA A 17 24.41 2.62 4.66
CA ALA A 17 23.73 1.68 3.80
C ALA A 17 22.27 1.70 4.29
N TRP A 18 21.41 2.48 3.64
CA TRP A 18 19.98 2.37 3.84
C TRP A 18 19.66 0.94 3.40
N ALA A 19 19.32 0.08 4.37
CA ALA A 19 18.94 -1.29 4.08
C ALA A 19 17.82 -1.23 3.02
N ARG A 20 18.05 -1.85 1.87
CA ARG A 20 17.03 -1.92 0.84
C ARG A 20 15.87 -2.77 1.39
N PRO A 21 14.61 -2.42 1.09
CA PRO A 21 13.48 -3.28 1.42
C PRO A 21 13.75 -4.72 0.98
N GLU A 22 13.50 -5.67 1.88
CA GLU A 22 13.78 -7.08 1.64
C GLU A 22 12.60 -7.72 0.89
N GLU A 23 12.87 -8.53 -0.14
CA GLU A 23 11.83 -9.33 -0.80
C GLU A 23 11.35 -10.45 0.13
N ILE A 24 10.12 -10.32 0.62
CA ILE A 24 9.50 -11.31 1.53
C ILE A 24 8.80 -12.45 0.79
N PHE A 25 8.31 -12.18 -0.42
CA PHE A 25 7.81 -13.17 -1.39
C PHE A 25 7.64 -12.51 -2.76
N ARG A 26 7.46 -13.33 -3.79
CA ARG A 26 7.05 -12.89 -5.13
C ARG A 26 5.64 -13.34 -5.43
N LEU A 27 4.87 -12.48 -6.06
CA LEU A 27 3.63 -12.88 -6.72
C LEU A 27 3.94 -13.25 -8.16
N GLU A 28 3.47 -14.41 -8.59
CA GLU A 28 3.63 -14.92 -9.95
C GLU A 28 2.25 -15.12 -10.57
N ILE A 29 1.93 -14.32 -11.59
CA ILE A 29 0.62 -14.31 -12.26
C ILE A 29 0.84 -14.68 -13.73
N PRO A 30 0.51 -15.92 -14.13
CA PRO A 30 0.67 -16.35 -15.52
C PRO A 30 -0.16 -15.51 -16.48
N ALA A 31 0.42 -15.17 -17.63
CA ALA A 31 -0.26 -14.45 -18.70
C ALA A 31 -1.10 -15.39 -19.59
N ALA A 32 -1.86 -16.30 -18.97
CA ALA A 32 -2.73 -17.23 -19.65
C ALA A 32 -3.98 -17.54 -18.81
N ALA A 33 -5.14 -17.59 -19.46
CA ALA A 33 -6.36 -18.08 -18.81
C ALA A 33 -6.17 -19.54 -18.36
N GLY A 34 -6.69 -19.88 -17.18
CA GLY A 34 -6.49 -21.16 -16.50
C GLY A 34 -5.17 -21.27 -15.72
N GLY A 35 -4.21 -20.36 -15.92
CA GLY A 35 -2.96 -20.33 -15.16
C GLY A 35 -3.19 -20.04 -13.67
N MET A 36 -2.39 -20.66 -12.79
CA MET A 36 -2.50 -20.45 -11.35
C MET A 36 -1.63 -19.28 -10.90
N ALA A 37 -2.25 -18.24 -10.33
CA ALA A 37 -1.52 -17.19 -9.62
C ALA A 37 -1.00 -17.74 -8.29
N ARG A 38 0.26 -17.43 -7.95
CA ARG A 38 0.93 -17.97 -6.76
C ARG A 38 1.71 -16.90 -6.02
N ALA A 39 1.85 -17.06 -4.72
CA ALA A 39 2.95 -16.48 -3.98
C ALA A 39 4.09 -17.50 -3.85
N VAL A 40 5.33 -17.06 -4.06
CA VAL A 40 6.54 -17.85 -3.95
C VAL A 40 7.47 -17.19 -2.94
N ARG A 41 7.77 -17.89 -1.85
CA ARG A 41 8.69 -17.40 -0.82
C ARG A 41 10.15 -17.63 -1.23
N PRO A 42 11.12 -16.89 -0.65
CA PRO A 42 12.54 -17.10 -0.94
C PRO A 42 13.04 -18.53 -0.71
N ASN A 43 12.42 -19.26 0.23
CA ASN A 43 12.73 -20.67 0.51
C ASN A 43 12.07 -21.67 -0.47
N GLY A 44 11.48 -21.18 -1.57
CA GLY A 44 10.83 -21.99 -2.59
C GLY A 44 9.41 -22.47 -2.25
N GLN A 45 8.92 -22.23 -1.05
CA GLN A 45 7.54 -22.59 -0.71
C GLN A 45 6.54 -21.74 -1.48
N THR A 46 5.49 -22.39 -1.97
CA THR A 46 4.47 -21.75 -2.78
C THR A 46 3.10 -21.78 -2.11
N LYS A 47 2.28 -20.78 -2.41
CA LYS A 47 0.87 -20.69 -2.05
C LYS A 47 0.07 -20.34 -3.29
N ASP A 48 -0.88 -21.19 -3.65
CA ASP A 48 -1.86 -20.86 -4.70
C ASP A 48 -2.79 -19.74 -4.21
N LEU A 49 -3.02 -18.75 -5.08
CA LEU A 49 -3.79 -17.54 -4.79
C LEU A 49 -5.04 -17.39 -5.66
N GLY A 50 -5.22 -18.23 -6.68
CA GLY A 50 -6.39 -18.20 -7.56
C GLY A 50 -6.04 -18.40 -9.03
N LYS A 51 -7.01 -18.85 -9.82
CA LYS A 51 -6.82 -19.04 -11.27
C LYS A 51 -6.98 -17.72 -12.01
N VAL A 52 -6.16 -17.49 -13.03
CA VAL A 52 -6.32 -16.39 -13.97
C VAL A 52 -7.49 -16.74 -14.89
N LEU A 53 -8.57 -15.96 -14.84
CA LEU A 53 -9.74 -16.13 -15.69
C LEU A 53 -9.60 -15.35 -17.00
N ARG A 54 -8.94 -14.20 -16.95
CA ARG A 54 -8.70 -13.34 -18.11
C ARG A 54 -7.39 -12.57 -17.95
N VAL A 55 -6.74 -12.30 -19.06
CA VAL A 55 -5.53 -11.49 -19.17
C VAL A 55 -5.87 -10.15 -19.85
N PRO A 56 -5.11 -9.06 -19.55
CA PRO A 56 -5.33 -7.78 -20.21
C PRO A 56 -5.00 -7.86 -21.70
N THR A 57 -5.84 -7.25 -22.53
CA THR A 57 -5.61 -7.08 -23.97
C THR A 57 -5.30 -5.62 -24.34
N ALA A 58 -5.45 -4.71 -23.38
CA ALA A 58 -5.15 -3.30 -23.52
C ALA A 58 -4.62 -2.73 -22.21
N THR A 59 -4.22 -1.47 -22.24
CA THR A 59 -3.96 -0.66 -21.05
C THR A 59 -5.09 0.32 -20.83
N ARG A 60 -5.25 0.81 -19.60
CA ARG A 60 -6.19 1.90 -19.32
C ARG A 60 -5.47 3.23 -19.28
N TYR A 61 -5.87 4.13 -20.18
CA TYR A 61 -5.37 5.50 -20.25
C TYR A 61 -6.54 6.47 -20.55
N PRO A 62 -6.67 7.60 -19.82
CA PRO A 62 -5.93 7.88 -18.59
C PRO A 62 -6.37 6.94 -17.45
N GLY A 63 -5.42 6.60 -16.57
CA GLY A 63 -5.67 6.02 -15.26
C GLY A 63 -6.22 7.06 -14.27
N TYR A 64 -6.44 6.64 -13.02
CA TYR A 64 -6.81 7.58 -11.95
C TYR A 64 -5.64 8.51 -11.63
N THR A 65 -5.90 9.75 -11.18
CA THR A 65 -4.89 10.82 -11.04
C THR A 65 -3.64 10.37 -10.30
N ALA A 66 -3.81 9.72 -9.13
CA ALA A 66 -2.67 9.31 -8.30
C ALA A 66 -1.77 8.24 -8.96
N SER A 67 -2.22 7.53 -10.00
CA SER A 67 -1.37 6.60 -10.75
C SER A 67 -0.23 7.29 -11.51
N ALA A 68 -0.36 8.60 -11.79
CA ALA A 68 0.69 9.40 -12.42
C ALA A 68 1.91 9.64 -11.52
N TRP A 69 1.76 9.47 -10.21
CA TRP A 69 2.84 9.67 -9.23
C TRP A 69 3.64 8.40 -8.97
N ALA A 70 3.13 7.24 -9.40
CA ALA A 70 3.86 5.99 -9.29
C ALA A 70 4.96 5.92 -10.36
N GLU A 71 6.07 5.27 -10.00
CA GLU A 71 7.10 4.93 -10.98
C GLU A 71 6.56 3.87 -11.96
N PRO A 72 6.76 4.02 -13.28
CA PRO A 72 6.43 2.97 -14.23
C PRO A 72 7.08 1.62 -13.89
N GLY A 73 6.33 0.53 -14.06
CA GLY A 73 6.73 -0.81 -13.65
C GLY A 73 6.54 -1.08 -12.15
N THR A 74 5.76 -0.28 -11.43
CA THR A 74 5.50 -0.50 -9.99
C THR A 74 4.01 -0.52 -9.64
N VAL A 75 3.70 -1.07 -8.47
CA VAL A 75 2.36 -1.02 -7.86
C VAL A 75 2.03 0.42 -7.48
N ALA A 76 1.03 1.01 -8.12
CA ALA A 76 0.51 2.34 -7.83
C ALA A 76 -0.58 2.33 -6.75
N ALA A 77 -1.33 1.23 -6.66
CA ALA A 77 -2.35 1.02 -5.64
C ALA A 77 -2.48 -0.46 -5.27
N THR A 78 -2.78 -0.70 -4.00
CA THR A 78 -3.13 -2.00 -3.43
C THR A 78 -4.42 -1.85 -2.63
N ALA A 79 -5.44 -2.63 -2.96
CA ALA A 79 -6.75 -2.56 -2.32
C ALA A 79 -7.41 -3.93 -2.27
N VAL A 80 -8.35 -4.09 -1.34
CA VAL A 80 -9.12 -5.33 -1.20
C VAL A 80 -9.90 -5.74 -2.45
N ASN A 81 -10.10 -4.82 -3.38
CA ASN A 81 -10.89 -5.05 -4.59
C ASN A 81 -10.11 -4.81 -5.90
N ALA A 82 -8.84 -4.42 -5.84
CA ALA A 82 -7.96 -4.29 -7.01
C ALA A 82 -6.51 -3.98 -6.59
N ILE A 83 -5.57 -4.40 -7.42
CA ILE A 83 -4.18 -3.91 -7.43
C ILE A 83 -3.96 -3.21 -8.77
N HIS A 84 -3.38 -2.02 -8.77
CA HIS A 84 -3.10 -1.25 -9.98
C HIS A 84 -1.60 -1.08 -10.17
N LEU A 85 -1.11 -1.39 -11.36
CA LEU A 85 0.28 -1.21 -11.79
C LEU A 85 0.34 -0.05 -12.77
N THR A 86 1.26 0.89 -12.55
CA THR A 86 1.55 1.93 -13.55
C THR A 86 2.54 1.38 -14.57
N VAL A 87 2.19 1.44 -15.86
CA VAL A 87 3.02 0.89 -16.95
C VAL A 87 3.68 1.99 -17.80
N SER A 88 3.17 3.21 -17.73
CA SER A 88 3.79 4.45 -18.22
C SER A 88 3.13 5.66 -17.58
N VAL A 89 3.77 6.82 -17.69
CA VAL A 89 3.16 8.13 -17.37
C VAL A 89 3.33 9.02 -18.60
N GLU A 90 2.22 9.53 -19.12
CA GLU A 90 2.15 10.33 -20.35
C GLU A 90 1.28 11.55 -20.05
N ASN A 91 1.74 12.76 -20.41
CA ASN A 91 1.00 14.02 -20.19
C ASN A 91 0.47 14.17 -18.75
N GLU A 92 1.31 13.85 -17.75
CA GLU A 92 0.96 13.88 -16.32
C GLU A 92 -0.20 12.94 -15.93
N LYS A 93 -0.54 11.97 -16.78
CA LYS A 93 -1.53 10.92 -16.52
C LYS A 93 -0.85 9.56 -16.50
N GLY A 94 -1.15 8.78 -15.47
CA GLY A 94 -0.71 7.39 -15.42
C GLY A 94 -1.48 6.55 -16.43
N ARG A 95 -0.82 5.56 -17.01
CA ARG A 95 -1.43 4.45 -17.75
C ARG A 95 -1.28 3.20 -16.91
N ILE A 96 -2.37 2.44 -16.76
CA ILE A 96 -2.39 1.32 -15.81
C ILE A 96 -2.81 -0.02 -16.43
N VAL A 97 -2.34 -1.08 -15.78
CA VAL A 97 -2.84 -2.45 -15.87
C VAL A 97 -3.18 -2.90 -14.45
N SER A 98 -4.25 -3.68 -14.30
CA SER A 98 -4.75 -4.04 -12.98
C SER A 98 -4.80 -5.55 -12.74
N LEU A 99 -4.84 -5.95 -11.48
CA LEU A 99 -5.32 -7.25 -11.04
C LEU A 99 -6.63 -7.02 -10.30
N VAL A 100 -7.67 -7.75 -10.67
CA VAL A 100 -9.00 -7.63 -10.06
C VAL A 100 -9.58 -9.00 -9.72
N PRO A 101 -10.33 -9.12 -8.62
CA PRO A 101 -11.07 -10.34 -8.30
C PRO A 101 -12.22 -10.56 -9.30
N ALA A 102 -12.62 -11.81 -9.50
CA ALA A 102 -13.67 -12.18 -10.46
C ALA A 102 -15.05 -11.59 -10.12
N GLU A 103 -15.36 -11.50 -8.82
CA GLU A 103 -16.66 -11.06 -8.29
C GLU A 103 -16.86 -9.53 -8.32
N THR A 104 -15.82 -8.75 -8.63
CA THR A 104 -15.95 -7.29 -8.75
C THR A 104 -14.96 -6.72 -9.76
N ILE A 105 -15.48 -5.90 -10.67
CA ILE A 105 -14.63 -5.03 -11.49
C ILE A 105 -14.49 -3.70 -10.75
N ALA A 106 -13.31 -3.42 -10.20
CA ALA A 106 -13.03 -2.10 -9.67
C ALA A 106 -13.24 -1.04 -10.78
N PRO A 107 -13.99 0.05 -10.54
CA PRO A 107 -14.33 1.03 -11.59
C PRO A 107 -13.11 1.58 -12.34
N ALA A 108 -11.98 1.69 -11.64
CA ALA A 108 -10.71 2.20 -12.16
C ALA A 108 -9.96 1.21 -13.07
N ALA A 109 -10.24 -0.09 -13.03
CA ALA A 109 -9.45 -1.10 -13.76
C ALA A 109 -9.78 -1.16 -15.26
N GLY A 110 -11.06 -1.07 -15.63
CA GLY A 110 -11.53 -1.33 -17.00
C GLY A 110 -11.41 -2.81 -17.40
N ALA A 111 -12.41 -3.36 -18.08
CA ALA A 111 -12.49 -4.81 -18.31
C ALA A 111 -11.34 -5.38 -19.18
N SER A 112 -10.85 -4.62 -20.16
CA SER A 112 -9.77 -5.02 -21.08
C SER A 112 -8.36 -4.79 -20.54
N ALA A 113 -8.21 -4.05 -19.44
CA ALA A 113 -6.92 -3.64 -18.88
C ALA A 113 -6.60 -4.31 -17.53
N ALA A 114 -7.16 -5.50 -17.30
CA ALA A 114 -6.96 -6.21 -16.05
C ALA A 114 -6.78 -7.71 -16.24
N PHE A 115 -5.89 -8.28 -15.42
CA PHE A 115 -5.94 -9.67 -15.03
C PHE A 115 -7.15 -9.88 -14.13
N VAL A 116 -8.06 -10.78 -14.52
CA VAL A 116 -9.18 -11.19 -13.67
C VAL A 116 -8.78 -12.49 -12.99
N ILE A 117 -8.75 -12.49 -11.67
CA ILE A 117 -8.30 -13.62 -10.85
C ILE A 117 -9.50 -14.20 -10.09
N ASP A 118 -9.64 -15.51 -10.13
CA ASP A 118 -10.54 -16.29 -9.29
C ASP A 118 -10.00 -16.34 -7.85
N CYS A 119 -10.10 -15.20 -7.18
CA CYS A 119 -9.72 -14.95 -5.81
C CYS A 119 -10.76 -13.99 -5.22
N PRO A 120 -11.35 -14.28 -4.05
CA PRO A 120 -12.28 -13.36 -3.41
C PRO A 120 -11.65 -12.01 -3.10
N ALA A 121 -12.45 -10.95 -3.16
CA ALA A 121 -12.03 -9.63 -2.71
C ALA A 121 -11.72 -9.65 -1.20
N GLY A 122 -10.65 -8.97 -0.79
CA GLY A 122 -10.21 -8.87 0.59
C GLY A 122 -9.49 -10.09 1.16
N ALA A 123 -9.26 -11.14 0.36
CA ALA A 123 -8.52 -12.33 0.77
C ALA A 123 -7.41 -12.66 -0.23
N GLY A 124 -6.45 -13.50 0.16
CA GLY A 124 -5.42 -14.01 -0.73
C GLY A 124 -4.61 -12.88 -1.36
N LEU A 125 -4.56 -12.85 -2.69
CA LEU A 125 -3.90 -11.81 -3.48
C LEU A 125 -4.42 -10.40 -3.16
N PHE A 126 -5.69 -10.26 -2.79
CA PHE A 126 -6.32 -8.98 -2.44
C PHE A 126 -6.44 -8.78 -0.93
N GLY A 127 -5.75 -9.59 -0.12
CA GLY A 127 -5.75 -9.53 1.34
C GLY A 127 -4.33 -9.65 1.89
N GLY A 128 -4.07 -10.72 2.64
CA GLY A 128 -2.79 -10.95 3.30
C GLY A 128 -1.59 -11.01 2.37
N TRP A 129 -1.77 -11.45 1.12
CA TRP A 129 -0.70 -11.56 0.12
C TRP A 129 -0.60 -10.35 -0.82
N ALA A 130 -1.39 -9.30 -0.60
CA ALA A 130 -1.36 -8.12 -1.45
C ALA A 130 -0.02 -7.36 -1.31
N PRO A 131 0.54 -6.84 -2.43
CA PRO A 131 1.77 -6.06 -2.42
C PRO A 131 1.57 -4.71 -1.74
N VAL A 132 2.66 -3.97 -1.54
CA VAL A 132 2.64 -2.56 -1.11
C VAL A 132 2.84 -1.62 -2.31
N VAL A 133 2.44 -0.36 -2.16
CA VAL A 133 2.68 0.68 -3.18
C VAL A 133 4.19 0.84 -3.38
N GLY A 134 4.65 0.82 -4.63
CA GLY A 134 6.06 0.90 -5.01
C GLY A 134 6.75 -0.44 -5.24
N ASP A 135 6.12 -1.57 -4.93
CA ASP A 135 6.67 -2.90 -5.27
C ASP A 135 6.86 -3.03 -6.78
N ARG A 136 7.98 -3.63 -7.21
CA ARG A 136 8.35 -3.73 -8.62
C ARG A 136 7.59 -4.85 -9.31
N ALA A 137 7.04 -4.55 -10.48
CA ALA A 137 6.39 -5.50 -11.38
C ALA A 137 7.24 -5.66 -12.66
N ARG A 138 7.59 -6.91 -12.96
CA ARG A 138 8.36 -7.31 -14.15
C ARG A 138 7.67 -8.46 -14.85
N VAL A 139 8.06 -8.76 -16.08
CA VAL A 139 7.55 -9.90 -16.83
C VAL A 139 8.68 -10.92 -16.97
N ARG A 140 8.41 -12.15 -16.52
CA ARG A 140 9.29 -13.30 -16.74
C ARG A 140 8.91 -13.99 -18.04
N ARG A 141 9.86 -14.08 -18.95
CA ARG A 141 9.75 -14.79 -20.23
C ARG A 141 9.80 -16.31 -20.05
N ALA A 142 9.44 -17.03 -21.10
CA ALA A 142 9.52 -18.50 -21.13
C ALA A 142 10.95 -19.03 -20.92
N ASP A 143 11.97 -18.27 -21.33
CA ASP A 143 13.39 -18.57 -21.11
C ASP A 143 13.89 -18.23 -19.70
N GLY A 144 13.01 -17.74 -18.82
CA GLY A 144 13.30 -17.37 -17.44
C GLY A 144 13.84 -15.95 -17.25
N THR A 145 14.14 -15.22 -18.32
CA THR A 145 14.65 -13.84 -18.23
C THR A 145 13.57 -12.86 -17.77
N LEU A 146 13.98 -11.82 -17.05
CA LEU A 146 13.09 -10.75 -16.60
C LEU A 146 13.20 -9.51 -17.48
N ARG A 147 12.07 -8.97 -17.91
CA ARG A 147 11.95 -7.67 -18.57
C ARG A 147 11.05 -6.73 -17.78
N GLU A 148 11.19 -5.43 -18.03
CA GLU A 148 10.30 -4.43 -17.46
C GLU A 148 8.88 -4.54 -18.02
N LEU A 149 7.89 -4.29 -17.18
CA LEU A 149 6.49 -4.14 -17.59
C LEU A 149 6.29 -2.73 -18.15
N THR A 150 5.89 -2.62 -19.42
CA THR A 150 5.70 -1.34 -20.10
C THR A 150 4.36 -1.28 -20.82
N ALA A 151 3.91 -0.07 -21.13
CA ALA A 151 2.70 0.16 -21.91
C ALA A 151 2.73 -0.44 -23.32
N ALA A 152 3.92 -0.51 -23.93
CA ALA A 152 4.12 -1.00 -25.29
C ALA A 152 4.12 -2.53 -25.37
N GLN A 153 4.45 -3.21 -24.28
CA GLN A 153 4.58 -4.67 -24.26
C GLN A 153 3.95 -5.27 -22.99
N LEU A 154 2.67 -5.60 -23.10
CA LEU A 154 1.96 -6.37 -22.08
C LEU A 154 2.49 -7.82 -21.99
N PRO A 155 2.21 -8.54 -20.90
CA PRO A 155 2.54 -9.96 -20.80
C PRO A 155 1.80 -10.79 -21.86
N GLU A 156 2.55 -11.61 -22.60
CA GLU A 156 2.07 -12.51 -23.66
C GLU A 156 1.86 -13.94 -23.14
N PRO A 157 1.09 -14.79 -23.84
CA PRO A 157 0.94 -16.21 -23.47
C PRO A 157 2.29 -16.92 -23.28
N GLY A 158 2.44 -17.63 -22.17
CA GLY A 158 3.69 -18.30 -21.77
C GLY A 158 4.60 -17.44 -20.89
N GLU A 159 4.36 -16.13 -20.79
CA GLU A 159 5.03 -15.25 -19.84
C GLU A 159 4.31 -15.22 -18.47
N THR A 160 4.98 -14.65 -17.47
CA THR A 160 4.44 -14.49 -16.11
C THR A 160 4.70 -13.07 -15.63
N LEU A 161 3.65 -12.37 -15.19
CA LEU A 161 3.81 -11.14 -14.42
C LEU A 161 4.35 -11.49 -13.04
N VAL A 162 5.48 -10.90 -12.65
CA VAL A 162 6.14 -11.11 -11.37
C VAL A 162 6.15 -9.81 -10.59
N VAL A 163 5.55 -9.80 -9.40
CA VAL A 163 5.60 -8.66 -8.46
C VAL A 163 6.46 -9.04 -7.27
N SER A 164 7.58 -8.34 -7.08
CA SER A 164 8.47 -8.50 -5.93
C SER A 164 7.89 -7.77 -4.73
N VAL A 165 7.35 -8.50 -3.75
CA VAL A 165 6.75 -7.91 -2.56
C VAL A 165 7.81 -7.70 -1.49
N THR A 166 7.94 -6.45 -1.07
CA THR A 166 9.02 -6.03 -0.17
C THR A 166 8.54 -5.56 1.20
N GLU A 167 9.41 -5.67 2.20
CA GLU A 167 9.20 -5.14 3.55
C GLU A 167 10.47 -4.40 4.00
N ASP A 168 10.31 -3.16 4.47
CA ASP A 168 11.38 -2.41 5.11
C ASP A 168 11.43 -2.76 6.60
N LEU A 169 12.42 -3.57 6.97
CA LEU A 169 12.58 -4.09 8.33
C LEU A 169 13.01 -3.04 9.34
N ASP A 170 13.67 -1.99 8.85
CA ASP A 170 14.05 -0.81 9.62
C ASP A 170 13.03 0.32 9.43
N GLY A 171 11.90 0.03 8.79
CA GLY A 171 10.79 0.94 8.59
C GLY A 171 10.00 1.23 9.89
N PRO A 172 9.09 2.22 9.84
CA PRO A 172 8.23 2.52 10.97
C PRO A 172 7.23 1.39 11.21
N TYR A 173 7.05 0.98 12.46
CA TYR A 173 6.08 -0.07 12.83
C TYR A 173 4.71 0.49 13.23
N MET A 174 4.60 1.80 13.45
CA MET A 174 3.40 2.45 13.95
C MET A 174 3.37 3.93 13.56
N PHE A 175 2.16 4.46 13.38
CA PHE A 175 1.90 5.86 13.06
C PHE A 175 0.76 6.38 13.93
N ASP A 176 0.99 7.50 14.60
CA ASP A 176 -0.03 8.23 15.35
C ASP A 176 -0.36 9.53 14.61
N PHE A 177 -1.64 9.88 14.59
CA PHE A 177 -2.15 11.13 14.05
C PHE A 177 -3.01 11.79 15.12
N GLU A 178 -2.69 13.03 15.48
CA GLU A 178 -3.58 13.87 16.27
C GLU A 178 -4.69 14.41 15.35
N ASN A 179 -5.94 13.98 15.56
CA ASN A 179 -7.07 14.30 14.69
C ASN A 179 -7.62 15.71 14.94
N ARG A 180 -6.79 16.72 14.69
CA ARG A 180 -7.11 18.15 14.78
C ARG A 180 -6.26 18.94 13.79
N ALA A 181 -6.71 20.13 13.39
CA ALA A 181 -5.87 21.02 12.58
C ALA A 181 -4.58 21.38 13.34
N GLY A 182 -3.44 21.32 12.64
CA GLY A 182 -2.10 21.47 13.21
C GLY A 182 -1.63 20.28 14.06
N GLY A 183 -2.42 19.20 14.15
CA GLY A 183 -2.09 18.02 14.92
C GLY A 183 -0.86 17.31 14.37
N GLU A 184 -0.04 16.74 15.24
CA GLU A 184 1.17 16.03 14.82
C GLU A 184 0.84 14.66 14.17
N VAL A 185 1.56 14.32 13.11
CA VAL A 185 1.65 12.96 12.59
C VAL A 185 3.04 12.40 12.92
N ARG A 186 3.09 11.40 13.78
CA ARG A 186 4.33 10.77 14.27
C ARG A 186 4.44 9.34 13.78
N ALA A 187 5.60 8.98 13.23
CA ALA A 187 5.95 7.61 12.94
C ALA A 187 6.94 7.08 13.98
N TYR A 188 6.88 5.77 14.26
CA TYR A 188 7.70 5.12 15.29
C TYR A 188 8.57 4.03 14.70
N TRP A 189 9.86 4.13 14.97
CA TRP A 189 10.90 3.17 14.63
C TRP A 189 11.45 2.52 15.89
N ARG A 190 12.24 1.46 15.74
CA ARG A 190 12.95 0.83 16.89
C ARG A 190 13.81 1.83 17.67
N GLY A 191 14.33 2.86 16.99
CA GLY A 191 15.15 3.93 17.59
C GLY A 191 14.36 5.10 18.20
N GLY A 192 13.02 5.10 18.11
CA GLY A 192 12.18 6.16 18.66
C GLY A 192 11.14 6.71 17.67
N GLY A 193 10.34 7.67 18.14
CA GLY A 193 9.30 8.32 17.36
C GLY A 193 9.74 9.67 16.79
N LYS A 194 9.40 9.95 15.53
CA LYS A 194 9.67 11.23 14.85
C LYS A 194 8.41 11.79 14.20
N ALA A 195 8.17 13.09 14.36
CA ALA A 195 7.15 13.80 13.62
C ALA A 195 7.51 13.84 12.11
N ILE A 196 6.57 13.45 11.25
CA ILE A 196 6.79 13.35 9.80
C ILE A 196 5.85 14.23 8.97
N ALA A 197 4.74 14.64 9.56
CA ALA A 197 3.72 15.47 8.92
C ALA A 197 2.88 16.18 9.99
N SER A 198 2.03 17.10 9.55
CA SER A 198 0.96 17.69 10.34
C SER A 198 -0.39 17.45 9.68
N VAL A 199 -1.44 17.36 10.48
CA VAL A 199 -2.82 17.30 10.03
C VAL A 199 -3.27 18.70 9.67
N GLU A 200 -3.47 18.96 8.38
CA GLU A 200 -4.04 20.21 7.87
C GLU A 200 -5.54 20.26 8.18
N ARG A 201 -6.22 19.13 7.98
CA ARG A 201 -7.65 19.00 8.22
C ARG A 201 -7.97 17.64 8.84
N PRO A 202 -8.68 17.60 9.98
CA PRO A 202 -9.10 16.34 10.58
C PRO A 202 -10.26 15.71 9.80
N PHE A 203 -10.45 14.40 9.99
CA PHE A 203 -11.71 13.76 9.62
C PHE A 203 -12.69 13.82 10.80
N ARG A 204 -13.98 13.81 10.50
CA ARG A 204 -15.07 13.80 11.49
C ARG A 204 -16.19 12.83 11.14
N GLY A 205 -16.27 12.41 9.88
CA GLY A 205 -17.35 11.57 9.39
C GLY A 205 -16.89 10.31 8.69
N VAL A 206 -17.87 9.54 8.24
CA VAL A 206 -17.74 8.35 7.43
C VAL A 206 -18.37 8.58 6.06
N GLY A 207 -17.74 8.05 5.01
CA GLY A 207 -18.21 8.10 3.65
C GLY A 207 -18.39 6.73 3.00
N ARG A 208 -19.03 6.74 1.82
CA ARG A 208 -19.33 5.53 1.04
C ARG A 208 -18.17 5.11 0.15
N PHE A 209 -17.19 4.42 0.71
CA PHE A 209 -16.05 3.90 -0.04
C PHE A 209 -16.28 2.43 -0.42
N GLY A 210 -16.90 2.14 -1.57
CA GLY A 210 -17.46 0.82 -1.93
C GLY A 210 -16.65 -0.44 -1.63
N GLY A 211 -15.32 -0.42 -1.79
CA GLY A 211 -14.44 -1.55 -1.44
C GLY A 211 -14.39 -1.90 0.06
N SER A 212 -14.86 -1.02 0.96
CA SER A 212 -14.94 -1.28 2.40
C SER A 212 -15.82 -2.49 2.74
N LYS A 213 -16.81 -2.84 1.90
CA LYS A 213 -17.63 -4.04 2.09
C LYS A 213 -16.83 -5.35 2.16
N PHE A 214 -15.61 -5.36 1.64
CA PHE A 214 -14.72 -6.52 1.65
C PHE A 214 -13.65 -6.46 2.75
N GLN A 215 -13.76 -5.52 3.69
CA GLN A 215 -12.77 -5.34 4.75
C GLN A 215 -13.44 -5.05 6.09
N ARG A 216 -12.95 -5.71 7.15
CA ARG A 216 -13.44 -5.49 8.51
C ARG A 216 -13.20 -4.07 8.98
N ARG A 217 -13.99 -3.60 9.95
CA ARG A 217 -13.72 -2.35 10.65
C ARG A 217 -12.32 -2.33 11.25
N SER A 218 -11.77 -1.12 11.42
CA SER A 218 -10.45 -0.93 12.05
C SER A 218 -9.32 -1.62 11.28
N ALA A 219 -9.41 -1.61 9.96
CA ALA A 219 -8.44 -2.18 9.05
C ALA A 219 -8.26 -1.28 7.82
N LEU A 220 -7.09 -1.38 7.19
CA LEU A 220 -6.83 -0.74 5.91
C LEU A 220 -7.55 -1.51 4.81
N ARG A 221 -8.26 -0.80 3.95
CA ARG A 221 -8.93 -1.41 2.79
C ARG A 221 -8.25 -1.08 1.48
N ALA A 222 -7.55 0.05 1.42
CA ALA A 222 -6.78 0.45 0.25
C ALA A 222 -5.64 1.38 0.64
N ASN A 223 -4.58 1.31 -0.14
CA ASN A 223 -3.48 2.27 -0.15
C ASN A 223 -3.10 2.55 -1.61
N HIS A 224 -2.86 3.81 -1.95
CA HIS A 224 -2.28 4.21 -3.23
C HIS A 224 -1.39 5.44 -3.04
N CYS A 225 -0.74 5.90 -4.10
CA CYS A 225 0.18 7.05 -4.08
C CYS A 225 -0.38 8.37 -3.51
N GLY A 226 -1.63 8.43 -3.08
CA GLY A 226 -2.24 9.62 -2.48
C GLY A 226 -3.38 9.32 -1.51
N VAL A 227 -3.62 8.07 -1.12
CA VAL A 227 -4.70 7.74 -0.19
C VAL A 227 -4.27 6.57 0.67
N ILE A 228 -4.51 6.70 1.97
CA ILE A 228 -4.70 5.55 2.88
C ILE A 228 -6.20 5.50 3.20
N CYS A 229 -6.86 4.38 2.93
CA CYS A 229 -8.30 4.24 3.16
C CYS A 229 -8.57 3.22 4.27
N VAL A 230 -9.32 3.65 5.27
CA VAL A 230 -9.66 2.86 6.46
C VAL A 230 -11.11 2.42 6.36
N SER A 231 -11.38 1.14 6.63
CA SER A 231 -12.74 0.62 6.78
C SER A 231 -13.24 0.86 8.21
N THR A 232 -14.45 1.38 8.34
CA THR A 232 -15.11 1.66 9.63
C THR A 232 -16.38 0.85 9.83
N SER A 233 -16.81 0.09 8.83
CA SER A 233 -18.00 -0.76 8.89
C SER A 233 -17.61 -2.24 9.01
N ASP A 234 -18.58 -3.07 9.38
CA ASP A 234 -18.38 -4.52 9.35
C ASP A 234 -18.37 -5.04 7.89
N VAL A 235 -17.87 -6.26 7.69
CA VAL A 235 -17.84 -6.89 6.36
C VAL A 235 -19.26 -7.03 5.82
N GLY A 236 -19.47 -6.68 4.56
CA GLY A 236 -20.77 -6.58 3.91
C GLY A 236 -21.31 -5.15 3.82
N ASP A 237 -20.95 -4.30 4.79
CA ASP A 237 -21.39 -2.90 4.83
C ASP A 237 -20.35 -1.95 4.22
N ILE A 238 -20.82 -0.80 3.75
CA ILE A 238 -19.96 0.22 3.13
C ILE A 238 -19.75 1.38 4.09
N GLY A 239 -18.53 1.56 4.60
CA GLY A 239 -18.15 2.67 5.46
C GLY A 239 -16.64 2.83 5.57
N GLY A 240 -16.15 4.06 5.42
CA GLY A 240 -14.76 4.37 5.68
C GLY A 240 -14.44 5.86 5.66
N PHE A 241 -13.17 6.17 5.91
CA PHE A 241 -12.58 7.49 5.68
C PHE A 241 -11.24 7.34 4.96
N GLN A 242 -10.68 8.45 4.50
CA GLN A 242 -9.40 8.48 3.82
C GLN A 242 -8.46 9.49 4.46
N ILE A 243 -7.17 9.18 4.43
CA ILE A 243 -6.07 10.09 4.75
C ILE A 243 -5.37 10.38 3.42
N ILE A 244 -5.25 11.66 3.08
CA ILE A 244 -4.69 12.09 1.79
C ILE A 244 -3.58 13.12 2.00
N PRO A 245 -2.55 13.15 1.14
CA PRO A 245 -1.57 14.21 1.17
C PRO A 245 -2.20 15.51 0.68
N TYR A 246 -1.70 16.63 1.19
CA TYR A 246 -2.18 17.97 0.86
C TYR A 246 -2.29 18.20 -0.65
N GLU A 247 -1.30 17.76 -1.42
CA GLU A 247 -1.30 17.95 -2.88
C GLU A 247 -2.47 17.24 -3.57
N HIS A 248 -2.83 16.04 -3.10
CA HIS A 248 -3.93 15.28 -3.70
C HIS A 248 -5.28 15.94 -3.44
N SER A 249 -5.43 16.72 -2.36
CA SER A 249 -6.68 17.42 -2.05
C SER A 249 -7.09 18.44 -3.13
N PHE A 250 -6.16 18.88 -3.99
CA PHE A 250 -6.42 19.77 -5.13
C PHE A 250 -6.65 19.04 -6.45
N SER A 251 -6.56 17.71 -6.46
CA SER A 251 -6.85 16.92 -7.66
C SER A 251 -8.32 17.11 -8.07
N PRO A 252 -8.66 17.11 -9.38
CA PRO A 252 -10.00 17.40 -9.85
C PRO A 252 -11.12 16.57 -9.20
N GLU A 253 -10.85 15.30 -8.91
CA GLU A 253 -11.76 14.36 -8.25
C GLU A 253 -11.85 14.55 -6.72
N MET A 254 -10.88 15.25 -6.13
CA MET A 254 -10.76 15.47 -4.68
C MET A 254 -11.30 16.81 -4.21
N LYS A 255 -11.93 17.61 -5.09
CA LYS A 255 -12.51 18.93 -4.71
C LYS A 255 -13.38 18.86 -3.45
N SER A 256 -14.19 17.80 -3.31
CA SER A 256 -15.06 17.62 -2.15
C SER A 256 -14.34 17.27 -0.84
N ALA A 257 -13.03 16.98 -0.87
CA ALA A 257 -12.24 16.67 0.32
C ALA A 257 -12.24 17.80 1.34
N TRP A 258 -12.29 19.06 0.86
CA TRP A 258 -12.33 20.24 1.72
C TRP A 258 -13.72 20.53 2.29
N GLU A 259 -14.77 20.05 1.64
CA GLU A 259 -16.16 20.32 2.00
C GLU A 259 -16.77 19.23 2.89
N LYS A 260 -16.41 17.95 2.68
CA LYS A 260 -17.01 16.83 3.42
C LYS A 260 -16.06 16.27 4.48
N THR A 261 -16.59 15.53 5.45
CA THR A 261 -15.87 15.24 6.71
C THR A 261 -15.14 13.90 6.74
N GLN A 262 -15.21 13.09 5.68
CA GLN A 262 -14.60 11.76 5.59
C GLN A 262 -13.15 11.74 5.08
N TRP A 263 -12.48 12.90 5.08
CA TRP A 263 -11.08 13.04 4.65
C TRP A 263 -10.26 13.76 5.71
N MET A 264 -9.19 13.10 6.14
CA MET A 264 -8.06 13.73 6.81
C MET A 264 -7.06 14.18 5.75
N ILE A 265 -6.60 15.42 5.84
CA ILE A 265 -5.57 15.97 4.95
C ILE A 265 -4.30 16.15 5.77
N VAL A 266 -3.19 15.58 5.29
CA VAL A 266 -1.88 15.68 5.94
C VAL A 266 -0.88 16.40 5.04
N ARG A 267 0.00 17.19 5.64
CA ARG A 267 1.07 17.92 4.95
C ARG A 267 2.41 17.57 5.57
N SER A 268 3.44 17.48 4.75
CA SER A 268 4.81 17.32 5.22
C SER A 268 5.26 18.52 6.06
N LEU A 269 6.19 18.28 6.99
CA LEU A 269 6.76 19.34 7.82
C LEU A 269 7.75 20.22 7.05
N ASP A 270 8.36 19.68 5.99
CA ASP A 270 9.33 20.37 5.12
C ASP A 270 8.67 21.04 3.90
N GLY A 271 7.35 20.91 3.74
CA GLY A 271 6.61 21.46 2.60
C GLY A 271 6.76 20.66 1.29
N GLU A 272 7.55 19.59 1.30
CA GLU A 272 7.74 18.72 0.14
C GLU A 272 6.52 17.85 -0.14
N LYS A 273 6.32 17.48 -1.40
CA LYS A 273 5.19 16.63 -1.79
C LYS A 273 5.25 15.27 -1.10
N MET A 274 4.08 14.79 -0.67
CA MET A 274 3.96 13.49 -0.01
C MET A 274 3.43 12.38 -0.94
N THR A 275 2.93 12.75 -2.11
CA THR A 275 2.40 11.80 -3.11
C THR A 275 3.47 10.79 -3.54
N ALA A 276 3.13 9.50 -3.51
CA ALA A 276 4.05 8.37 -3.77
C ALA A 276 5.32 8.36 -2.90
N ARG A 277 5.29 9.00 -1.72
CA ARG A 277 6.44 9.10 -0.82
C ARG A 277 6.27 8.25 0.43
N ALA A 278 7.35 7.55 0.79
CA ALA A 278 7.44 6.85 2.05
C ALA A 278 7.51 7.85 3.23
N PRO A 279 7.01 7.49 4.42
CA PRO A 279 6.43 6.19 4.74
C PRO A 279 4.90 6.09 4.53
N LEU A 280 4.19 7.21 4.35
CA LEU A 280 2.72 7.18 4.35
C LEU A 280 2.10 6.68 3.03
N PHE A 281 2.63 7.09 1.88
CA PHE A 281 2.01 6.84 0.58
C PHE A 281 2.86 5.96 -0.36
N LYS A 282 3.87 5.27 0.19
CA LYS A 282 4.70 4.26 -0.51
C LYS A 282 5.37 3.31 0.50
N GLY A 283 5.44 2.02 0.15
CA GLY A 283 6.34 1.03 0.76
C GLY A 283 5.89 0.37 2.06
N VAL A 284 4.84 0.86 2.73
CA VAL A 284 4.49 0.38 4.08
C VAL A 284 3.17 -0.38 4.13
N PHE A 285 2.10 0.22 3.61
CA PHE A 285 0.76 -0.30 3.86
C PHE A 285 0.25 -1.27 2.80
N THR A 286 -0.37 -2.34 3.28
CA THR A 286 -1.18 -3.31 2.53
C THR A 286 -2.58 -3.40 3.17
N PRO A 287 -3.65 -3.75 2.43
CA PRO A 287 -4.97 -3.98 3.03
C PRO A 287 -4.94 -5.07 4.11
N GLY A 288 -4.06 -6.06 3.93
CA GLY A 288 -3.76 -7.06 4.93
C GLY A 288 -4.78 -8.17 5.06
N ALA A 289 -4.45 -9.16 5.89
CA ALA A 289 -5.19 -10.41 5.99
C ALA A 289 -6.57 -10.25 6.65
N GLN A 290 -7.55 -11.00 6.17
CA GLN A 290 -8.84 -11.16 6.86
C GLN A 290 -8.74 -12.13 8.06
N ALA A 291 -9.79 -12.16 8.89
CA ALA A 291 -9.77 -12.86 10.18
C ALA A 291 -9.48 -14.37 10.08
N LEU A 292 -9.91 -15.03 9.00
CA LEU A 292 -9.71 -16.46 8.77
C LEU A 292 -8.48 -16.76 7.89
N GLU A 293 -7.87 -15.74 7.31
CA GLU A 293 -6.71 -15.93 6.44
C GLU A 293 -5.47 -16.27 7.29
N LYS A 294 -4.76 -17.30 6.84
CA LYS A 294 -3.48 -17.75 7.39
C LYS A 294 -2.40 -17.61 6.33
N LEU A 295 -1.29 -17.03 6.72
CA LEU A 295 -0.08 -16.96 5.92
C LEU A 295 0.82 -18.15 6.31
N TRP A 296 2.13 -18.01 6.16
CA TRP A 296 3.07 -19.13 6.32
C TRP A 296 3.46 -19.42 7.77
N ASP A 297 3.26 -18.46 8.67
CA ASP A 297 3.49 -18.63 10.12
C ASP A 297 2.59 -17.70 10.93
N PHE A 298 2.73 -17.76 12.26
CA PHE A 298 1.99 -16.90 13.18
C PHE A 298 2.28 -15.41 12.91
N TRP A 299 3.56 -15.01 12.81
CA TRP A 299 3.94 -13.61 12.71
C TRP A 299 3.48 -12.95 11.42
N SER A 300 3.61 -13.62 10.28
CA SER A 300 3.04 -13.17 9.01
C SER A 300 1.51 -13.14 9.03
N THR A 301 0.87 -14.12 9.67
CA THR A 301 -0.60 -14.16 9.78
C THR A 301 -1.16 -13.00 10.58
N TYR A 302 -0.54 -12.67 11.72
CA TYR A 302 -1.02 -11.59 12.59
C TYR A 302 -0.43 -10.23 12.22
N GLY A 303 0.84 -10.18 11.86
CA GLY A 303 1.56 -8.96 11.53
C GLY A 303 1.08 -8.33 10.22
N ARG A 304 0.66 -9.12 9.22
CA ARG A 304 0.03 -8.58 8.00
C ARG A 304 -1.47 -8.30 8.15
N ARG A 305 -2.09 -8.53 9.30
CA ARG A 305 -3.47 -8.06 9.55
C ARG A 305 -3.40 -6.57 9.86
N SER A 306 -3.87 -5.75 8.93
CA SER A 306 -3.87 -4.30 9.13
C SER A 306 -4.71 -3.92 10.35
N LEU A 307 -4.17 -3.06 11.22
CA LEU A 307 -4.85 -2.63 12.44
C LEU A 307 -4.84 -1.12 12.53
N VAL A 308 -6.04 -0.56 12.68
CA VAL A 308 -6.26 0.86 12.87
C VAL A 308 -7.05 1.07 14.16
N MET A 309 -6.54 1.91 15.06
CA MET A 309 -7.11 2.18 16.36
C MET A 309 -7.43 3.68 16.49
N CYS A 310 -8.30 4.05 17.40
CA CYS A 310 -8.60 5.43 17.72
C CYS A 310 -8.67 5.67 19.23
N ARG A 311 -8.56 6.94 19.61
CA ARG A 311 -8.95 7.44 20.94
C ARG A 311 -10.18 8.31 20.80
N VAL A 312 -11.12 8.14 21.72
CA VAL A 312 -12.31 8.99 21.84
C VAL A 312 -12.16 9.85 23.08
N ASP A 313 -12.32 11.17 22.92
CA ASP A 313 -12.13 12.18 23.97
C ASP A 313 -10.81 12.03 24.73
N GLY A 314 -9.75 11.56 24.04
CA GLY A 314 -8.41 11.37 24.62
C GLY A 314 -8.24 10.13 25.50
N GLY A 315 -9.26 9.27 25.59
CA GLY A 315 -9.23 8.03 26.37
C GLY A 315 -8.32 6.93 25.80
N GLU A 316 -8.59 5.69 26.20
CA GLU A 316 -7.80 4.52 25.81
C GLU A 316 -7.86 4.22 24.31
N TRP A 317 -6.81 3.57 23.80
CA TRP A 317 -6.78 3.08 22.43
C TRP A 317 -7.80 1.95 22.26
N ARG A 318 -8.73 2.14 21.32
CA ARG A 318 -9.76 1.15 20.99
C ARG A 318 -9.95 1.02 19.49
N ARG A 319 -10.63 -0.04 19.07
CA ARG A 319 -11.14 -0.16 17.71
C ARG A 319 -12.26 0.86 17.48
N PHE A 320 -12.46 1.23 16.22
CA PHE A 320 -13.60 2.04 15.82
C PHE A 320 -14.92 1.34 16.16
N ASN A 321 -15.90 2.12 16.62
CA ASN A 321 -17.29 1.71 16.57
C ASN A 321 -17.70 1.55 15.10
N ALA A 322 -18.57 0.58 14.82
CA ALA A 322 -19.04 0.36 13.46
C ALA A 322 -19.83 1.59 12.99
N ALA A 323 -19.44 2.14 11.83
CA ALA A 323 -20.15 3.22 11.16
C ALA A 323 -20.11 2.97 9.65
N ALA A 324 -21.29 3.04 9.02
CA ALA A 324 -21.51 2.74 7.61
C ALA A 324 -22.33 3.85 6.94
N GLY A 325 -22.39 3.83 5.62
CA GLY A 325 -23.10 4.80 4.80
C GLY A 325 -22.37 6.15 4.75
N LYS A 326 -23.14 7.21 4.98
CA LYS A 326 -22.63 8.57 5.11
C LYS A 326 -23.19 9.13 6.40
N ASP A 327 -22.30 9.51 7.30
CA ASP A 327 -22.62 10.23 8.52
C ASP A 327 -21.46 11.20 8.79
N ASP A 328 -21.74 12.49 8.74
CA ASP A 328 -20.71 13.52 8.78
C ASP A 328 -20.16 13.76 10.19
N HIS A 329 -20.80 13.18 11.21
CA HIS A 329 -20.52 13.38 12.64
C HIS A 329 -20.13 12.11 13.39
N ALA A 330 -20.09 10.95 12.69
CA ALA A 330 -19.81 9.64 13.29
C ALA A 330 -18.55 9.60 14.18
N PHE A 331 -17.59 10.50 13.95
CA PHE A 331 -16.28 10.53 14.58
C PHE A 331 -15.88 11.90 15.14
N ASP A 332 -16.83 12.79 15.46
CA ASP A 332 -16.54 14.12 16.03
C ASP A 332 -15.67 14.07 17.29
N HIS A 333 -15.81 13.00 18.08
CA HIS A 333 -15.08 12.80 19.33
C HIS A 333 -13.76 12.02 19.18
N ILE A 334 -13.40 11.61 17.97
CA ILE A 334 -12.11 10.94 17.74
C ILE A 334 -11.00 11.98 17.81
N THR A 335 -10.14 11.88 18.82
CA THR A 335 -9.02 12.80 19.03
C THR A 335 -7.72 12.30 18.44
N HIS A 336 -7.55 10.97 18.33
CA HIS A 336 -6.33 10.37 17.79
C HIS A 336 -6.64 9.15 16.95
N LEU A 337 -5.77 8.91 15.95
CA LEU A 337 -5.74 7.73 15.12
C LEU A 337 -4.37 7.06 15.27
N ARG A 338 -4.35 5.73 15.28
CA ARG A 338 -3.13 4.92 15.20
C ARG A 338 -3.25 3.90 14.10
N ILE A 339 -2.23 3.81 13.25
CA ILE A 339 -2.09 2.77 12.23
C ILE A 339 -0.86 1.94 12.55
N TYR A 340 -1.02 0.63 12.66
CA TYR A 340 0.12 -0.30 12.76
C TYR A 340 0.58 -0.68 11.36
N ALA A 341 1.89 -0.59 11.12
CA ALA A 341 2.47 -1.05 9.87
C ALA A 341 2.40 -2.58 9.80
N PRO A 342 1.99 -3.14 8.65
CA PRO A 342 2.08 -4.57 8.42
C PRO A 342 3.52 -5.08 8.53
N PHE A 343 3.71 -6.25 9.15
CA PHE A 343 5.02 -6.89 9.25
C PHE A 343 4.90 -8.41 9.08
N THR A 344 6.01 -9.08 8.78
CA THR A 344 6.04 -10.54 8.65
C THR A 344 6.95 -11.25 9.63
N ARG A 345 7.90 -10.54 10.22
CA ARG A 345 8.88 -11.12 11.14
C ARG A 345 8.45 -11.02 12.59
N GLU A 346 9.00 -11.92 13.39
CA GLU A 346 8.90 -11.86 14.84
C GLU A 346 9.48 -10.53 15.38
N PRO A 347 8.68 -9.73 16.12
CA PRO A 347 9.20 -8.55 16.79
C PRO A 347 10.31 -8.91 17.78
N GLY A 348 11.40 -8.14 17.79
CA GLY A 348 12.50 -8.33 18.76
C GLY A 348 13.53 -9.41 18.41
N ARG A 349 13.29 -10.31 17.46
CA ARG A 349 14.33 -11.24 16.98
C ARG A 349 15.42 -10.44 16.27
N LYS A 350 16.64 -10.46 16.79
CA LYS A 350 17.81 -9.92 16.06
C LYS A 350 18.00 -10.79 14.83
N THR A 351 18.05 -10.17 13.66
CA THR A 351 18.58 -10.81 12.46
C THR A 351 20.04 -11.15 12.74
N HIS A 352 20.33 -12.43 13.00
CA HIS A 352 21.71 -12.87 12.99
C HIS A 352 22.18 -12.80 11.54
N LEU A 353 23.29 -12.10 11.29
CA LEU A 353 23.94 -12.00 9.98
C LEU A 353 24.36 -13.36 9.37
N GLY A 354 24.04 -14.49 10.02
CA GLY A 354 24.38 -15.85 9.59
C GLY A 354 23.22 -16.68 9.03
N ASP A 355 21.97 -16.17 9.02
CA ASP A 355 20.82 -16.94 8.52
C ASP A 355 20.66 -16.90 6.98
N PHE A 356 21.63 -16.32 6.27
CA PHE A 356 21.83 -16.51 4.83
C PHE A 356 23.02 -17.44 4.62
N ARG A 357 22.77 -18.75 4.58
CA ARG A 357 23.67 -19.73 3.96
C ARG A 357 22.89 -20.58 2.98
#